data_AF-A0A8S3AVR2-F1
#
_entry.id   AF-A0A8S3AVR2-F1
#
_cell.length_a   1.000
_cell.length_b   1.000
_cell.length_c   1.000
_cell.angle_alpha   90.00
_cell.angle_beta   90.00
_cell.angle_gamma   90.00
#
_symmetry.space_group_name_H-M   'P 1'
#
loop_
_entity.id
_entity.type
_entity.pdbx_description
1 polymer ?
#
loop_
_entity_poly.entity_id
_entity_poly.type
_entity_poly.pdbx_seq_one_letter_code
_entity_poly.pdbx_strand_id
1 'polypeptide(L)' 'INYWMPNVGYNHRTKQYVMIYWSSRYGFKNSLVALAVASTPFGPFVNVQPLEMQGGKTISDTTNLFVDDDNTAYVRYNTR' A
#
# COMPACT_ATOMS: atom_id res chain seq x y z
N ILE A 1 -5.11 -2.39 16.48
CA ILE A 1 -5.00 -1.92 15.07
C ILE A 1 -5.21 -3.14 14.20
N ASN A 2 -6.06 -3.04 13.17
CA ASN A 2 -6.38 -4.15 12.27
C ASN A 2 -5.75 -3.88 10.89
N TYR A 3 -5.34 -4.94 10.21
CA TYR A 3 -4.69 -4.88 8.89
C TYR A 3 -5.34 -5.87 7.93
N TRP A 4 -5.72 -5.42 6.73
CA TRP A 4 -6.39 -6.25 5.73
C TRP A 4 -5.80 -6.04 4.33
N MET A 5 -6.04 -7.00 3.43
CA MET A 5 -5.68 -6.93 2.01
C MET A 5 -4.20 -6.57 1.74
N PRO A 6 -3.22 -7.29 2.32
CA PRO A 6 -1.83 -7.05 1.98
C PRO A 6 -1.57 -7.43 0.52
N ASN A 7 -0.89 -6.54 -0.20
CA ASN A 7 -0.40 -6.80 -1.55
C ASN A 7 1.08 -6.40 -1.61
N VAL A 8 1.91 -7.25 -2.19
CA VAL A 8 3.36 -7.06 -2.23
C VAL A 8 3.83 -6.98 -3.67
N GLY A 9 4.62 -5.96 -3.99
CA GLY A 9 5.32 -5.81 -5.27
C GLY A 9 6.81 -5.62 -5.06
N TYR A 10 7.62 -5.97 -6.06
CA TYR A 10 9.06 -5.72 -6.02
C TYR A 10 9.41 -4.42 -6.74
N ASN A 11 10.14 -3.53 -6.06
CA ASN A 11 10.64 -2.30 -6.66
C ASN A 11 12.07 -2.53 -7.17
N HIS A 12 12.22 -2.61 -8.50
CA HIS A 12 13.51 -2.84 -9.15
C HIS A 12 14.54 -1.71 -8.94
N ARG A 13 14.09 -0.47 -8.66
CA ARG A 13 14.99 0.68 -8.43
C ARG A 13 15.63 0.63 -7.05
N THR A 14 14.84 0.34 -6.01
CA THR A 14 15.33 0.27 -4.63
C THR A 14 15.76 -1.12 -4.21
N LYS A 15 15.44 -2.15 -5.00
CA LYS A 15 15.63 -3.57 -4.69
C LYS A 15 14.90 -4.00 -3.41
N GLN A 16 13.74 -3.41 -3.15
CA GLN A 16 12.93 -3.71 -1.97
C GLN A 16 11.57 -4.26 -2.36
N TYR A 17 11.04 -5.15 -1.52
CA TYR A 17 9.65 -5.55 -1.54
C TYR A 17 8.82 -4.48 -0.84
N VAL A 18 7.79 -3.97 -1.51
CA VAL A 18 6.88 -2.96 -1.02
C VAL A 18 5.53 -3.61 -0.78
N MET A 19 5.05 -3.54 0.45
CA MET A 19 3.72 -3.97 0.83
C MET A 19 2.81 -2.75 0.97
N ILE A 20 1.69 -2.76 0.25
CA ILE A 20 0.54 -1.90 0.57
C ILE A 20 -0.49 -2.73 1.32
N TYR A 21 -1.21 -2.10 2.24
CA TYR A 21 -2.28 -2.79 2.98
C TYR A 21 -3.28 -1.78 3.55
N TRP A 22 -4.49 -2.26 3.80
CA TRP A 22 -5.48 -1.52 4.54
C TRP A 22 -5.16 -1.54 6.03
N SER A 23 -5.25 -0.39 6.70
CA SER A 23 -5.00 -0.26 8.14
C SER A 23 -6.11 0.53 8.82
N SER A 24 -6.62 0.02 9.95
CA SER A 24 -7.63 0.71 10.76
C SER A 24 -7.13 2.03 11.37
N ARG A 25 -5.83 2.33 11.23
CA ARG A 25 -5.25 3.64 11.57
C ARG A 25 -5.67 4.73 10.57
N TYR A 26 -5.86 4.38 9.30
CA TYR A 26 -6.07 5.31 8.19
C TYR A 26 -7.42 5.12 7.48
N GLY A 27 -7.81 3.85 7.26
CA GLY A 27 -9.06 3.49 6.61
C GLY A 27 -10.27 4.12 7.30
N PHE A 28 -11.20 4.59 6.48
CA PHE A 28 -12.40 5.34 6.88
C PHE A 28 -12.15 6.66 7.62
N LYS A 29 -10.91 7.15 7.67
CA LYS A 29 -10.54 8.40 8.39
C LYS A 29 -9.89 9.43 7.49
N ASN A 30 -9.05 9.01 6.55
CA ASN A 30 -8.31 9.88 5.65
C ASN A 30 -7.99 9.19 4.32
N SER A 31 -7.29 9.89 3.44
CA SER A 31 -6.84 9.45 2.13
C SER A 31 -5.51 8.67 2.16
N LEU A 32 -5.11 8.12 3.33
CA LEU A 32 -3.82 7.45 3.49
C LEU A 32 -3.94 5.93 3.31
N VAL A 33 -3.00 5.35 2.57
CA VAL A 33 -2.78 3.90 2.45
C VAL A 33 -1.50 3.52 3.17
N ALA A 34 -1.53 2.45 3.97
CA ALA A 34 -0.37 2.04 4.73
C ALA A 34 0.68 1.37 3.81
N LEU A 35 1.95 1.63 4.11
CA LEU A 35 3.11 1.11 3.39
C LEU A 35 4.11 0.46 4.34
N ALA A 36 4.71 -0.64 3.91
CA ALA A 36 5.86 -1.25 4.56
C ALA A 36 6.84 -1.80 3.54
N VAL A 37 8.13 -1.89 3.89
CA VAL A 37 9.18 -2.39 2.99
C VAL A 37 9.99 -3.52 3.62
N ALA A 38 10.54 -4.40 2.79
CA ALA A 38 11.44 -5.48 3.20
C ALA A 38 12.55 -5.73 2.16
N SER A 39 13.67 -6.28 2.60
CA SER A 39 14.75 -6.75 1.72
C SER A 39 14.51 -8.15 1.15
N THR A 40 13.61 -8.94 1.76
CA THR A 40 13.24 -10.29 1.31
C THR A 40 11.73 -10.36 1.08
N PRO A 41 11.23 -11.29 0.24
CA PRO A 41 9.80 -11.39 -0.05
C PRO A 41 8.97 -11.76 1.19
N PHE A 42 9.60 -12.38 2.20
CA PHE A 42 8.94 -12.86 3.41
C PHE A 42 9.07 -11.89 4.59
N GLY A 43 9.72 -10.74 4.38
CA GLY A 43 9.94 -9.75 5.44
C GLY A 43 11.27 -9.92 6.18
N PRO A 44 11.37 -9.41 7.43
CA PRO A 44 10.34 -8.63 8.11
C PRO A 44 10.02 -7.33 7.36
N PHE A 45 8.73 -6.98 7.29
CA PHE A 45 8.29 -5.71 6.71
C PHE A 45 8.31 -4.61 7.76
N VAL A 46 8.95 -3.49 7.43
CA VAL A 46 9.07 -2.32 8.30
C VAL A 46 8.17 -1.21 7.75
N ASN A 47 7.30 -0.67 8.61
CA ASN A 47 6.40 0.41 8.23
C ASN A 47 7.17 1.67 7.86
N VAL A 48 6.74 2.30 6.77
CA VAL A 48 7.26 3.60 6.31
C VAL A 48 6.14 4.63 6.27
N GLN A 49 6.44 5.84 5.82
CA GLN A 49 5.43 6.88 5.68
C GLN A 49 4.30 6.38 4.75
N PRO A 50 3.02 6.56 5.12
CA PRO A 50 1.91 6.11 4.29
C PRO A 50 1.83 6.90 2.99
N LEU A 51 1.20 6.32 1.99
CA LEU A 51 0.92 6.97 0.71
C LEU A 51 -0.35 7.82 0.82
N GLU A 52 -0.26 9.09 0.43
CA GLU A 52 -1.42 9.98 0.34
C GLU A 52 -2.04 9.90 -1.07
N MET A 53 -3.30 9.47 -1.14
CA MET A 53 -4.03 9.34 -2.39
C MET A 53 -4.66 10.68 -2.79
N GLN A 54 -4.15 11.28 -3.86
CA GLN A 54 -4.66 12.55 -4.39
C GLN A 54 -6.08 12.37 -4.94
N GLY A 55 -6.98 13.32 -4.62
CA GLY A 55 -8.35 13.36 -5.14
C GLY A 55 -9.39 12.51 -4.38
N GLY A 56 -8.99 11.69 -3.41
CA GLY A 56 -9.92 10.97 -2.52
C GLY A 56 -10.06 11.66 -1.15
N LYS A 57 -11.28 11.71 -0.58
CA LYS A 57 -11.48 12.22 0.80
C LYS A 57 -11.16 11.16 1.85
N THR A 58 -11.54 9.91 1.61
CA THR A 58 -11.40 8.83 2.58
C THR A 58 -11.27 7.49 1.87
N ILE A 59 -10.26 6.69 2.23
CA ILE A 59 -10.10 5.32 1.74
C ILE A 59 -11.11 4.41 2.45
N SER A 60 -11.85 3.60 1.68
CA SER A 60 -12.77 2.58 2.19
C SER A 60 -12.00 1.33 2.66
N ASP A 61 -12.63 0.15 2.56
CA ASP A 61 -12.15 -1.19 2.92
C ASP A 61 -11.23 -1.85 1.88
N THR A 62 -11.15 -1.32 0.66
CA THR A 62 -10.39 -1.98 -0.42
C THR A 62 -9.12 -1.23 -0.80
N THR A 63 -7.99 -1.95 -0.82
CA THR A 63 -6.71 -1.51 -1.38
C THR A 63 -6.07 -2.66 -2.14
N ASN A 64 -5.60 -2.43 -3.38
CA ASN A 64 -4.93 -3.43 -4.20
C ASN A 64 -3.78 -2.79 -5.00
N LEU A 65 -2.75 -3.59 -5.30
CA LEU A 65 -1.56 -3.20 -6.04
C LEU A 65 -1.58 -3.87 -7.41
N PHE A 66 -1.54 -3.06 -8.46
CA PHE A 66 -1.26 -3.53 -9.82
C PHE A 66 0.11 -3.01 -10.23
N VAL A 67 0.96 -3.89 -10.73
CA VAL A 67 2.26 -3.52 -11.31
C VAL A 67 2.20 -3.93 -12.76
N ASP A 68 2.34 -2.94 -13.64
CA ASP A 68 2.31 -3.14 -15.10
C ASP A 68 3.65 -3.71 -15.60
N ASP A 69 3.69 -4.15 -16.85
CA ASP A 69 4.87 -4.78 -17.46
C ASP A 69 6.07 -3.82 -17.64
N ASP A 70 5.83 -2.51 -17.66
CA ASP A 70 6.83 -1.45 -17.64
C ASP A 70 7.39 -1.14 -16.24
N ASN A 71 6.93 -1.87 -15.21
CA ASN A 71 7.20 -1.67 -13.78
C ASN A 71 6.53 -0.42 -13.16
N THR A 72 5.58 0.21 -13.84
CA THR A 72 4.75 1.26 -13.25
C THR A 72 3.74 0.61 -12.30
N ALA A 73 3.69 1.10 -11.06
CA ALA A 73 2.80 0.59 -10.03
C ALA A 73 1.60 1.51 -9.82
N TYR A 74 0.42 0.92 -9.69
CA TYR A 74 -0.85 1.59 -9.46
C TYR A 74 -1.50 1.03 -8.20
N VAL A 75 -1.97 1.94 -7.34
CA VAL A 75 -2.81 1.58 -6.19
C VAL A 75 -4.27 1.75 -6.59
N ARG A 76 -5.01 0.64 -6.59
CA ARG A 76 -6.45 0.65 -6.73
C ARG A 76 -7.10 0.72 -5.35
N TYR A 77 -8.04 1.64 -5.19
CA TYR A 77 -8.76 1.85 -3.94
C TYR A 77 -10.18 2.33 -4.23
N ASN A 78 -11.06 2.17 -3.25
CA ASN A 78 -12.39 2.77 -3.28
C ASN A 78 -12.44 3.92 -2.27
N THR A 79 -13.22 4.95 -2.59
CA THR A 79 -13.46 6.08 -1.70
C THR A 79 -14.88 6.05 -1.15
N ARG A 80 -15.05 6.67 0.02
CA ARG A 80 -16.36 7.02 0.57
C ARG A 80 -16.58 8.53 0.55
#